data_AF-A0A955WAQ2-F1
#
_entry.id   AF-A0A955WAQ2-F1
#
_cell.length_a   1.000
_cell.length_b   1.000
_cell.length_c   1.000
_cell.angle_alpha   90.00
_cell.angle_beta   90.00
_cell.angle_gamma   90.00
#
_symmetry.space_group_name_H-M   'P 1'
#
loop_
_entity.id
_entity.type
_entity.pdbx_description
1 polymer ?
#
loop_
_entity_poly.entity_id
_entity_poly.type
_entity_poly.pdbx_seq_one_letter_code
_entity_poly.pdbx_strand_id
1 'polypeptide(L)'
;MPPAPILRDPETYDQWAERQASAPDASEVELFRQDPASDVFDAKLLKEHTTLLQRAREKRRAAELTKLLQEALYRHLGELADARLYEVSPLGTKYVVERFYEECLAAIAHLSDPDQTGLSPVDTLARFERAAHGFGRSALLLSGGASLGFFHMGVIKALFEHDLLPNVLSGASMGAMVACGIAARTDDELRELFTDWSMVRTDALLRVGPTEALRTRAVYDPQRLAEVIAHNNGDYTFAQAFERSGRAVNVSISPTRKRQKPRVLNHLTTPEVTLLSAAVASSSVPGAFPPATLMERLPDGRDVPYMPTELWIDGSFKGDLPMRRISRLHNVNHFIVSQVNPHVAPVRRVTRRRGVLPFVAGMATTTARVQLTHQLHIAKSLLQQTPLYTPLDLAHSLADQTYSGDIDIHPRLRAGALLRTFSNISREELAMHILEGERSTWPLLARIRDQTCVSRALDKAILSLRARGADRR
;
A
#
# COMPACT_ATOMS: atom_id res chain seq x y z
N MET A 1 -34.13 -9.68 29.92
CA MET A 1 -32.97 -9.98 29.04
C MET A 1 -31.72 -9.48 29.73
N PRO A 2 -30.66 -10.28 29.89
CA PRO A 2 -29.39 -9.73 30.32
C PRO A 2 -28.91 -8.71 29.26
N PRO A 3 -28.18 -7.65 29.66
CA PRO A 3 -27.57 -6.75 28.70
C PRO A 3 -26.66 -7.55 27.78
N ALA A 4 -26.76 -7.33 26.47
CA ALA A 4 -25.84 -7.92 25.50
C ALA A 4 -24.40 -7.60 25.96
N PRO A 5 -23.50 -8.59 26.04
CA PRO A 5 -22.13 -8.35 26.47
C PRO A 5 -21.55 -7.26 25.57
N ILE A 6 -20.93 -6.24 26.18
CA ILE A 6 -20.15 -5.24 25.46
C ILE A 6 -18.99 -5.98 24.82
N LEU A 7 -19.21 -6.40 23.59
CA LEU A 7 -18.31 -7.19 22.77
C LEU A 7 -17.06 -6.32 22.49
N ARG A 8 -15.99 -6.49 23.28
CA ARG A 8 -14.69 -5.79 23.08
C ARG A 8 -14.25 -5.92 21.63
N ASP A 9 -13.69 -4.85 21.06
CA ASP A 9 -13.16 -4.93 19.70
C ASP A 9 -12.04 -6.01 19.62
N PRO A 10 -11.98 -6.81 18.54
CA PRO A 10 -11.05 -7.93 18.44
C PRO A 10 -9.59 -7.48 18.41
N GLU A 11 -8.72 -8.10 19.18
CA GLU A 11 -7.30 -7.74 19.28
C GLU A 11 -6.41 -8.55 18.33
N THR A 12 -6.90 -9.68 17.83
CA THR A 12 -6.22 -10.52 16.83
C THR A 12 -7.10 -10.80 15.63
N TYR A 13 -6.48 -11.20 14.51
CA TYR A 13 -7.21 -11.64 13.33
C TYR A 13 -8.13 -12.83 13.64
N ASP A 14 -7.69 -13.83 14.41
CA ASP A 14 -8.49 -15.01 14.73
C ASP A 14 -9.75 -14.64 15.51
N GLN A 15 -9.62 -13.77 16.53
CA GLN A 15 -10.78 -13.25 17.27
C GLN A 15 -11.74 -12.48 16.35
N TRP A 16 -11.19 -11.70 15.41
CA TRP A 16 -11.99 -10.98 14.43
C TRP A 16 -12.71 -11.96 13.49
N ALA A 17 -12.02 -12.98 12.99
CA ALA A 17 -12.55 -13.96 12.06
C ALA A 17 -13.64 -14.84 12.72
N GLU A 18 -13.40 -15.29 13.95
CA GLU A 18 -14.40 -16.01 14.76
C GLU A 18 -15.64 -15.15 14.97
N ARG A 19 -15.49 -13.86 15.29
CA ARG A 19 -16.63 -12.94 15.41
C ARG A 19 -17.41 -12.81 14.10
N GLN A 20 -16.74 -12.76 12.95
CA GLN A 20 -17.43 -12.71 11.66
C GLN A 20 -18.16 -14.03 11.38
N ALA A 21 -17.54 -15.17 11.70
CA ALA A 21 -18.12 -16.49 11.50
C ALA A 21 -19.32 -16.77 12.44
N SER A 22 -19.32 -16.20 13.64
CA SER A 22 -20.40 -16.35 14.62
C SER A 22 -21.43 -15.21 14.58
N ALA A 23 -21.40 -14.35 13.55
CA ALA A 23 -22.30 -13.22 13.45
C ALA A 23 -23.76 -13.71 13.25
N PRO A 24 -24.79 -12.97 13.71
CA PRO A 24 -26.19 -13.38 13.58
C PRO A 24 -26.64 -13.65 12.14
N ASP A 25 -25.99 -13.00 11.16
CA ASP A 25 -26.20 -13.11 9.73
C ASP A 25 -25.32 -14.18 9.05
N ALA A 26 -24.55 -14.98 9.81
CA ALA A 26 -23.62 -15.98 9.24
C ALA A 26 -24.31 -16.98 8.29
N SER A 27 -25.55 -17.39 8.59
CA SER A 27 -26.34 -18.25 7.71
C SER A 27 -26.69 -17.56 6.38
N GLU A 28 -27.00 -16.26 6.41
CA GLU A 28 -27.29 -15.48 5.19
C GLU A 28 -26.02 -15.27 4.36
N VAL A 29 -24.88 -15.03 5.02
CA VAL A 29 -23.56 -14.93 4.38
C VAL A 29 -23.20 -16.24 3.69
N GLU A 30 -23.41 -17.38 4.34
CA GLU A 30 -23.13 -18.69 3.75
C GLU A 30 -24.04 -19.00 2.55
N LEU A 31 -25.34 -18.69 2.64
CA LEU A 31 -26.26 -18.79 1.50
C LEU A 31 -25.81 -17.92 0.32
N PHE A 32 -25.35 -16.69 0.58
CA PHE A 32 -24.80 -15.81 -0.45
C PHE A 32 -23.55 -16.41 -1.13
N ARG A 33 -22.67 -17.04 -0.35
CA ARG A 33 -21.43 -17.67 -0.87
C ARG A 33 -21.73 -18.92 -1.72
N GLN A 34 -22.76 -19.67 -1.34
CA GLN A 34 -23.22 -20.87 -2.06
C GLN A 34 -23.94 -20.52 -3.36
N ASP A 35 -24.71 -19.42 -3.38
CA ASP A 35 -25.41 -18.97 -4.57
C ASP A 35 -24.42 -18.54 -5.68
N PRO A 36 -24.34 -19.26 -6.81
CA PRO A 36 -23.44 -18.88 -7.88
C PRO A 36 -23.91 -17.63 -8.64
N ALA A 37 -25.16 -17.20 -8.52
CA ALA A 37 -25.69 -16.06 -9.27
C ALA A 37 -25.01 -14.76 -8.88
N SER A 38 -24.75 -13.90 -9.87
CA SER A 38 -24.08 -12.63 -9.70
C SER A 38 -24.42 -11.67 -10.84
N ASP A 39 -24.57 -10.39 -10.52
CA ASP A 39 -24.69 -9.30 -11.51
C ASP A 39 -23.31 -8.81 -11.99
N VAL A 40 -22.22 -9.38 -11.46
CA VAL A 40 -20.82 -8.96 -11.73
C VAL A 40 -20.17 -9.83 -12.80
N PHE A 41 -20.48 -11.14 -12.81
CA PHE A 41 -19.83 -12.13 -13.69
C PHE A 41 -20.85 -13.16 -14.16
N ASP A 42 -20.59 -13.79 -15.31
CA ASP A 42 -21.40 -14.92 -15.78
C ASP A 42 -20.99 -16.22 -15.07
N ALA A 43 -21.84 -16.66 -14.14
CA ALA A 43 -21.60 -17.84 -13.32
C ALA A 43 -21.55 -19.15 -14.12
N LYS A 44 -22.29 -19.24 -15.23
CA LYS A 44 -22.28 -20.44 -16.09
C LYS A 44 -20.97 -20.51 -16.84
N LEU A 45 -20.57 -19.40 -17.46
CA LEU A 45 -19.30 -19.31 -18.19
C LEU A 45 -18.09 -19.54 -17.29
N LEU A 46 -18.12 -18.99 -16.07
CA LEU A 46 -17.05 -19.18 -15.09
C LEU A 46 -16.90 -20.67 -14.74
N LYS A 47 -18.01 -21.37 -14.45
CA LYS A 47 -18.00 -22.83 -14.17
C LYS A 47 -17.53 -23.66 -15.36
N GLU A 48 -17.94 -23.30 -16.58
CA GLU A 48 -17.50 -23.97 -17.81
C GLU A 48 -15.99 -23.86 -17.98
N HIS A 49 -15.43 -22.65 -17.84
CA HIS A 49 -13.98 -22.43 -17.90
C HIS A 49 -13.22 -23.17 -16.79
N THR A 50 -13.70 -23.13 -15.54
CA THR A 50 -13.10 -23.90 -14.44
C THR A 50 -13.05 -25.39 -14.76
N THR A 51 -14.14 -25.94 -15.31
CA THR A 51 -14.22 -27.35 -15.68
C THR A 51 -13.26 -27.70 -16.83
N LEU A 52 -13.11 -26.81 -17.82
CA LEU A 52 -12.17 -27.00 -18.94
C LEU A 52 -10.72 -26.99 -18.46
N LEU A 53 -10.36 -26.04 -17.59
CA LEU A 53 -9.03 -25.97 -16.97
C LEU A 53 -8.71 -27.25 -16.20
N GLN A 54 -9.62 -27.67 -15.31
CA GLN A 54 -9.48 -28.88 -14.52
C GLN A 54 -9.27 -30.11 -15.40
N ARG A 55 -10.12 -30.30 -16.42
CA ARG A 55 -10.00 -31.43 -17.35
C ARG A 55 -8.68 -31.42 -18.13
N ALA A 56 -8.22 -30.26 -18.58
CA ALA A 56 -6.96 -30.15 -19.31
C ALA A 56 -5.75 -30.46 -18.40
N ARG A 57 -5.79 -30.02 -17.14
CA ARG A 57 -4.78 -30.33 -16.11
C ARG A 57 -4.76 -31.81 -15.75
N GLU A 58 -5.92 -32.41 -15.46
CA GLU A 58 -6.03 -33.84 -15.12
C GLU A 58 -5.56 -34.75 -16.26
N LYS A 59 -5.84 -34.38 -17.52
CA LYS A 59 -5.36 -35.08 -18.72
C LYS A 59 -3.90 -34.77 -19.07
N ARG A 60 -3.21 -33.94 -18.27
CA ARG A 60 -1.81 -33.50 -18.46
C ARG A 60 -1.54 -32.89 -19.85
N ARG A 61 -2.51 -32.15 -20.38
CA ARG A 61 -2.41 -31.53 -21.71
C ARG A 61 -1.86 -30.11 -21.58
N ALA A 62 -0.57 -29.98 -21.31
CA ALA A 62 0.08 -28.71 -20.98
C ALA A 62 -0.15 -27.60 -22.03
N ALA A 63 -0.10 -27.94 -23.33
CA ALA A 63 -0.34 -26.99 -24.41
C ALA A 63 -1.79 -26.48 -24.47
N GLU A 64 -2.77 -27.36 -24.22
CA GLU A 64 -4.19 -27.00 -24.13
C GLU A 64 -4.43 -26.14 -22.88
N LEU A 65 -3.91 -26.58 -21.74
CA LEU A 65 -4.04 -25.87 -20.45
C LEU A 65 -3.46 -24.45 -20.50
N THR A 66 -2.31 -24.26 -21.15
CA THR A 66 -1.70 -22.93 -21.30
C THR A 66 -2.63 -21.96 -22.03
N LYS A 67 -3.25 -22.40 -23.13
CA LYS A 67 -4.18 -21.56 -23.91
C LYS A 67 -5.45 -21.25 -23.12
N LEU A 68 -6.05 -22.27 -22.50
CA LEU A 68 -7.25 -22.12 -21.70
C LEU A 68 -7.03 -21.17 -20.52
N LEU A 69 -5.89 -21.28 -19.83
CA LEU A 69 -5.56 -20.42 -18.69
C LEU A 69 -5.42 -18.96 -19.12
N GLN A 70 -4.73 -18.69 -20.23
CA GLN A 70 -4.59 -17.33 -20.76
C GLN A 70 -5.94 -16.72 -21.12
N GLU A 71 -6.80 -17.47 -21.82
CA GLU A 71 -8.13 -17.01 -22.20
C GLU A 71 -9.01 -16.76 -20.96
N ALA A 72 -8.99 -17.68 -20.00
CA ALA A 72 -9.81 -17.58 -18.80
C ALA A 72 -9.40 -16.39 -17.91
N LEU A 73 -8.10 -16.17 -17.70
CA LEU A 73 -7.60 -15.02 -16.94
C LEU A 73 -7.93 -13.70 -17.66
N TYR A 74 -7.73 -13.61 -18.97
CA TYR A 74 -8.03 -12.39 -19.73
C TYR A 74 -9.51 -12.03 -19.67
N ARG A 75 -10.41 -13.03 -19.68
CA ARG A 75 -11.85 -12.83 -19.70
C ARG A 75 -12.44 -12.45 -18.35
N HIS A 76 -12.05 -13.16 -17.29
CA HIS A 76 -12.75 -13.10 -16.00
C HIS A 76 -12.13 -12.12 -15.00
N LEU A 77 -10.82 -11.85 -15.08
CA LEU A 77 -10.11 -11.15 -14.01
C LEU A 77 -10.65 -9.75 -13.73
N GLY A 78 -11.09 -9.02 -14.77
CA GLY A 78 -11.67 -7.68 -14.62
C GLY A 78 -13.00 -7.70 -13.84
N GLU A 79 -13.84 -8.72 -14.08
CA GLU A 79 -15.12 -8.90 -13.40
C GLU A 79 -14.89 -9.36 -11.94
N LEU A 80 -13.98 -10.31 -11.74
CA LEU A 80 -13.68 -10.86 -10.42
C LEU A 80 -12.93 -9.89 -9.49
N ALA A 81 -12.49 -8.73 -10.00
CA ALA A 81 -11.88 -7.67 -9.21
C ALA A 81 -12.90 -6.70 -8.57
N ASP A 82 -14.20 -6.86 -8.84
CA ASP A 82 -15.25 -5.97 -8.32
C ASP A 82 -15.37 -6.08 -6.79
N ALA A 83 -15.40 -4.93 -6.12
CA ALA A 83 -15.50 -4.85 -4.66
C ALA A 83 -16.82 -5.44 -4.11
N ARG A 84 -17.90 -5.44 -4.90
CA ARG A 84 -19.23 -5.93 -4.50
C ARG A 84 -19.22 -7.41 -4.13
N LEU A 85 -18.28 -8.19 -4.68
CA LEU A 85 -18.09 -9.61 -4.38
C LEU A 85 -17.67 -9.88 -2.92
N TYR A 86 -17.17 -8.86 -2.23
CA TYR A 86 -16.62 -8.94 -0.87
C TYR A 86 -17.42 -8.09 0.14
N GLU A 87 -18.52 -7.46 -0.28
CA GLU A 87 -19.33 -6.60 0.60
C GLU A 87 -20.17 -7.40 1.61
N VAL A 88 -20.59 -8.60 1.24
CA VAL A 88 -21.43 -9.48 2.06
C VAL A 88 -20.60 -10.35 3.01
N SER A 89 -19.49 -10.92 2.52
CA SER A 89 -18.60 -11.77 3.31
C SER A 89 -17.21 -11.14 3.39
N PRO A 90 -16.73 -10.75 4.58
CA PRO A 90 -15.37 -10.23 4.72
C PRO A 90 -14.30 -11.34 4.75
N LEU A 91 -14.71 -12.61 4.89
CA LEU A 91 -13.83 -13.78 4.97
C LEU A 91 -13.52 -14.42 3.61
N GLY A 92 -14.27 -14.08 2.55
CA GLY A 92 -14.11 -14.63 1.21
C GLY A 92 -15.22 -14.17 0.29
N THR A 93 -15.40 -14.85 -0.83
CA THR A 93 -16.44 -14.51 -1.81
C THR A 93 -17.28 -15.73 -2.15
N LYS A 94 -17.98 -15.69 -3.28
CA LYS A 94 -18.77 -16.82 -3.79
C LYS A 94 -17.87 -18.00 -4.10
N TYR A 95 -18.25 -19.21 -3.69
CA TYR A 95 -17.45 -20.42 -3.90
C TYR A 95 -17.16 -20.71 -5.38
N VAL A 96 -18.02 -20.26 -6.29
CA VAL A 96 -17.78 -20.38 -7.74
C VAL A 96 -16.54 -19.58 -8.20
N VAL A 97 -16.29 -18.44 -7.56
CA VAL A 97 -15.13 -17.58 -7.82
C VAL A 97 -13.89 -18.17 -7.16
N GLU A 98 -14.00 -18.59 -5.89
CA GLU A 98 -12.89 -19.22 -5.16
C GLU A 98 -12.38 -20.47 -5.90
N ARG A 99 -13.28 -21.35 -6.35
CA ARG A 99 -12.93 -22.53 -7.15
C ARG A 99 -12.24 -22.20 -8.47
N PHE A 100 -12.61 -21.09 -9.11
CA PHE A 100 -11.95 -20.64 -10.34
C PHE A 100 -10.51 -20.22 -10.07
N TYR A 101 -10.28 -19.42 -9.02
CA TYR A 101 -8.92 -19.03 -8.62
C TYR A 101 -8.10 -20.25 -8.20
N GLU A 102 -8.64 -21.16 -7.39
CA GLU A 102 -7.98 -22.41 -6.99
C GLU A 102 -7.51 -23.23 -8.20
N GLU A 103 -8.37 -23.40 -9.21
CA GLU A 103 -7.99 -24.13 -10.42
C GLU A 103 -6.97 -23.37 -11.27
N CYS A 104 -7.05 -22.03 -11.36
CA CYS A 104 -6.01 -21.22 -12.01
C CYS A 104 -4.65 -21.39 -11.32
N LEU A 105 -4.61 -21.37 -9.99
CA LEU A 105 -3.38 -21.55 -9.21
C LEU A 105 -2.84 -22.98 -9.37
N ALA A 106 -3.70 -23.99 -9.37
CA ALA A 106 -3.33 -25.38 -9.63
C ALA A 106 -2.77 -25.56 -11.05
N ALA A 107 -3.37 -24.89 -12.04
CA ALA A 107 -2.89 -24.89 -13.42
C ALA A 107 -1.50 -24.23 -13.54
N ILE A 108 -1.29 -23.07 -12.90
CA ILE A 108 0.02 -22.41 -12.85
C ILE A 108 1.07 -23.33 -12.22
N ALA A 109 0.75 -23.94 -11.07
CA ALA A 109 1.65 -24.86 -10.39
C ALA A 109 2.02 -26.06 -11.27
N HIS A 110 1.04 -26.69 -11.91
CA HIS A 110 1.27 -27.80 -12.85
C HIS A 110 2.14 -27.38 -14.04
N LEU A 111 1.84 -26.24 -14.67
CA LEU A 111 2.60 -25.72 -15.81
C LEU A 111 4.04 -25.30 -15.43
N SER A 112 4.27 -24.94 -14.16
CA SER A 112 5.59 -24.57 -13.65
C SER A 112 6.49 -25.76 -13.34
N ASP A 113 5.98 -27.00 -13.41
CA ASP A 113 6.75 -28.21 -13.12
C ASP A 113 7.14 -28.94 -14.43
N PRO A 114 8.42 -28.85 -14.86
CA PRO A 114 8.89 -29.52 -16.08
C PRO A 114 8.68 -31.04 -16.04
N ASP A 115 8.75 -31.65 -14.86
CA ASP A 115 8.65 -33.11 -14.71
C ASP A 115 7.22 -33.61 -14.97
N GLN A 116 6.22 -32.76 -14.73
CA GLN A 116 4.81 -33.08 -15.00
C GLN A 116 4.41 -32.78 -16.45
N THR A 117 5.05 -31.80 -17.07
CA THR A 117 4.65 -31.27 -18.38
C THR A 117 5.50 -31.79 -19.53
N GLY A 118 6.71 -32.28 -19.26
CA GLY A 118 7.70 -32.64 -20.27
C GLY A 118 8.22 -31.45 -21.07
N LEU A 119 7.94 -30.22 -20.63
CA LEU A 119 8.36 -28.99 -21.31
C LEU A 119 9.77 -28.58 -20.89
N SER A 120 10.50 -27.94 -21.81
CA SER A 120 11.81 -27.36 -21.54
C SER A 120 11.72 -26.34 -20.39
N PRO A 121 12.50 -26.48 -19.30
CA PRO A 121 12.49 -25.53 -18.19
C PRO A 121 12.78 -24.08 -18.63
N VAL A 122 13.66 -23.91 -19.63
CA VAL A 122 14.04 -22.59 -20.16
C VAL A 122 12.88 -21.94 -20.91
N ASP A 123 12.18 -22.71 -21.76
CA ASP A 123 11.02 -22.20 -22.49
C ASP A 123 9.85 -21.91 -21.56
N THR A 124 9.65 -22.75 -20.54
CA THR A 124 8.65 -22.57 -19.50
C THR A 124 8.92 -21.30 -18.70
N LEU A 125 10.17 -21.07 -18.28
CA LEU A 125 10.57 -19.83 -17.61
C LEU A 125 10.26 -18.60 -18.48
N ALA A 126 10.69 -18.61 -19.75
CA ALA A 126 10.45 -17.50 -20.67
C ALA A 126 8.94 -17.25 -20.93
N ARG A 127 8.10 -18.28 -20.83
CA ARG A 127 6.63 -18.14 -20.92
C ARG A 127 6.07 -17.49 -19.65
N PHE A 128 6.51 -17.92 -18.47
CA PHE A 128 6.06 -17.33 -17.21
C PHE A 128 6.52 -15.88 -17.06
N GLU A 129 7.75 -15.54 -17.46
CA GLU A 129 8.23 -14.15 -17.45
C GLU A 129 7.38 -13.24 -18.34
N ARG A 130 7.01 -13.71 -19.54
CA ARG A 130 6.08 -12.99 -20.42
C ARG A 130 4.67 -12.89 -19.83
N ALA A 131 4.17 -13.96 -19.23
CA ALA A 131 2.86 -13.95 -18.58
C ALA A 131 2.81 -12.98 -17.40
N ALA A 132 3.82 -13.00 -16.51
CA ALA A 132 3.94 -12.06 -15.40
C ALA A 132 4.10 -10.61 -15.90
N HIS A 133 4.85 -10.40 -16.98
CA HIS A 133 4.97 -9.07 -17.58
C HIS A 133 3.63 -8.57 -18.13
N GLY A 134 2.87 -9.41 -18.85
CA GLY A 134 1.55 -9.05 -19.37
C GLY A 134 0.48 -8.89 -18.29
N PHE A 135 0.56 -9.68 -17.22
CA PHE A 135 -0.41 -9.65 -16.11
C PHE A 135 -0.20 -8.43 -15.20
N GLY A 136 1.05 -8.00 -15.00
CA GLY A 136 1.39 -6.95 -14.05
C GLY A 136 1.55 -7.47 -12.62
N ARG A 137 1.68 -6.53 -11.68
CA ARG A 137 1.81 -6.83 -10.25
C ARG A 137 1.18 -5.73 -9.39
N SER A 138 1.03 -6.03 -8.11
CA SER A 138 0.52 -5.10 -7.11
C SER A 138 1.62 -4.28 -6.44
N ALA A 139 1.28 -3.07 -6.00
CA ALA A 139 2.11 -2.25 -5.12
C ALA A 139 1.33 -1.75 -3.91
N LEU A 140 2.02 -1.57 -2.78
CA LEU A 140 1.49 -0.94 -1.57
C LEU A 140 1.96 0.52 -1.51
N LEU A 141 1.00 1.44 -1.47
CA LEU A 141 1.21 2.88 -1.42
C LEU A 141 0.82 3.43 -0.05
N LEU A 142 1.76 4.07 0.62
CA LEU A 142 1.61 4.66 1.95
C LEU A 142 1.56 6.18 1.82
N SER A 143 0.40 6.77 2.15
CA SER A 143 0.24 8.22 2.09
C SER A 143 1.08 8.95 3.13
N GLY A 144 1.25 10.27 2.96
CA GLY A 144 1.64 11.12 4.08
C GLY A 144 0.53 11.21 5.14
N GLY A 145 0.89 11.58 6.37
CA GLY A 145 -0.08 11.81 7.44
C GLY A 145 0.52 12.09 8.82
N ALA A 146 1.78 12.56 8.86
CA ALA A 146 2.56 12.78 10.09
C ALA A 146 2.39 11.65 11.12
N SER A 147 2.04 11.91 12.38
CA SER A 147 1.96 10.85 13.40
C SER A 147 0.88 9.79 13.14
N LEU A 148 -0.14 10.07 12.33
CA LEU A 148 -1.11 9.05 11.92
C LEU A 148 -0.50 7.98 11.02
N GLY A 149 0.68 8.23 10.42
CA GLY A 149 1.35 7.27 9.55
C GLY A 149 1.83 6.00 10.26
N PHE A 150 1.85 5.95 11.59
CA PHE A 150 2.05 4.69 12.32
C PHE A 150 0.92 3.67 12.08
N PHE A 151 -0.26 4.11 11.62
CA PHE A 151 -1.32 3.23 11.11
C PHE A 151 -0.82 2.31 9.97
N HIS A 152 0.08 2.80 9.12
CA HIS A 152 0.65 2.01 8.02
C HIS A 152 1.38 0.77 8.53
N MET A 153 1.99 0.83 9.72
CA MET A 153 2.66 -0.34 10.30
C MET A 153 1.68 -1.48 10.57
N GLY A 154 0.48 -1.17 11.06
CA GLY A 154 -0.58 -2.16 11.24
C GLY A 154 -1.10 -2.75 9.93
N VAL A 155 -1.25 -1.92 8.90
CA VAL A 155 -1.61 -2.40 7.55
C VAL A 155 -0.55 -3.36 7.02
N ILE A 156 0.72 -3.00 7.14
CA ILE A 156 1.84 -3.82 6.68
C ILE A 156 1.93 -5.11 7.48
N LYS A 157 1.77 -5.07 8.81
CA LYS A 157 1.74 -6.27 9.65
C LYS A 157 0.64 -7.22 9.22
N ALA A 158 -0.59 -6.76 9.10
CA ALA A 158 -1.71 -7.59 8.66
C ALA A 158 -1.48 -8.18 7.25
N LEU A 159 -0.90 -7.41 6.32
CA LEU A 159 -0.55 -7.96 5.01
C LEU A 159 0.58 -8.99 5.10
N PHE A 160 1.62 -8.72 5.90
CA PHE A 160 2.78 -9.59 6.03
C PHE A 160 2.43 -10.92 6.72
N GLU A 161 1.69 -10.90 7.82
CA GLU A 161 1.29 -12.11 8.56
C GLU A 161 0.38 -13.05 7.76
N HIS A 162 -0.24 -12.54 6.69
CA HIS A 162 -1.06 -13.32 5.77
C HIS A 162 -0.40 -13.56 4.40
N ASP A 163 0.91 -13.33 4.28
CA ASP A 163 1.70 -13.47 3.04
C ASP A 163 1.19 -12.60 1.86
N LEU A 164 0.59 -11.46 2.15
CA LEU A 164 -0.05 -10.55 1.19
C LEU A 164 0.72 -9.24 0.97
N LEU A 165 1.86 -9.04 1.63
CA LEU A 165 2.66 -7.82 1.48
C LEU A 165 3.29 -7.75 0.06
N PRO A 166 2.98 -6.73 -0.76
CA PRO A 166 3.60 -6.59 -2.07
C PRO A 166 5.09 -6.27 -1.99
N ASN A 167 5.87 -6.78 -2.95
CA ASN A 167 7.31 -6.48 -3.06
C ASN A 167 7.60 -5.07 -3.58
N VAL A 168 6.60 -4.36 -4.11
CA VAL A 168 6.75 -2.96 -4.52
C VAL A 168 6.08 -2.06 -3.48
N LEU A 169 6.89 -1.31 -2.75
CA LEU A 169 6.46 -0.37 -1.73
C LEU A 169 6.64 1.06 -2.23
N SER A 170 5.73 1.95 -1.89
CA SER A 170 5.85 3.37 -2.20
C SER A 170 5.37 4.21 -1.03
N GLY A 171 6.09 5.30 -0.75
CA GLY A 171 5.72 6.19 0.34
C GLY A 171 6.04 7.67 0.05
N ALA A 172 5.32 8.54 0.74
CA ALA A 172 5.60 9.96 0.86
C ALA A 172 5.51 10.38 2.34
N SER A 173 6.32 11.35 2.77
CA SER A 173 6.38 11.79 4.17
C SER A 173 6.57 10.62 5.15
N MET A 174 5.77 10.54 6.22
CA MET A 174 5.74 9.40 7.14
C MET A 174 5.59 8.03 6.43
N GLY A 175 4.81 7.95 5.34
CA GLY A 175 4.70 6.73 4.54
C GLY A 175 6.03 6.32 3.90
N ALA A 176 6.88 7.26 3.51
CA ALA A 176 8.24 6.96 3.02
C ALA A 176 9.15 6.43 4.14
N MET A 177 9.05 7.01 5.35
CA MET A 177 9.81 6.54 6.51
C MET A 177 9.46 5.07 6.82
N VAL A 178 8.16 4.76 6.90
CA VAL A 178 7.69 3.38 7.11
C VAL A 178 8.10 2.46 5.97
N ALA A 179 7.87 2.84 4.70
CA ALA A 179 8.22 2.01 3.55
C ALA A 179 9.72 1.69 3.49
N CYS A 180 10.59 2.67 3.77
CA CYS A 180 12.03 2.47 3.81
C CYS A 180 12.43 1.52 4.94
N GLY A 181 11.88 1.70 6.14
CA GLY A 181 12.15 0.81 7.27
C GLY A 181 11.74 -0.64 7.00
N ILE A 182 10.63 -0.85 6.31
CA ILE A 182 10.18 -2.20 5.93
C ILE A 182 11.04 -2.79 4.81
N ALA A 183 11.41 -2.01 3.81
CA ALA A 183 12.27 -2.47 2.71
C ALA A 183 13.73 -2.70 3.12
N ALA A 184 14.19 -2.12 4.22
CA ALA A 184 15.53 -2.32 4.76
C ALA A 184 15.66 -3.60 5.61
N ARG A 185 14.58 -4.36 5.82
CA ARG A 185 14.55 -5.54 6.68
C ARG A 185 14.26 -6.83 5.91
N THR A 186 14.88 -7.92 6.34
CA THR A 186 14.53 -9.28 5.90
C THR A 186 13.20 -9.73 6.54
N ASP A 187 12.65 -10.85 6.08
CA ASP A 187 11.40 -11.39 6.65
C ASP A 187 11.55 -11.76 8.13
N ASP A 188 12.71 -12.26 8.53
CA ASP A 188 13.00 -12.60 9.93
C ASP A 188 13.01 -11.35 10.82
N GLU A 189 13.67 -10.28 10.35
CA GLU A 189 13.72 -8.99 11.05
C GLU A 189 12.35 -8.31 11.11
N LEU A 190 11.51 -8.49 10.09
CA LEU A 190 10.12 -8.01 10.12
C LEU A 190 9.28 -8.78 11.14
N ARG A 191 9.44 -10.11 11.26
CA ARG A 191 8.76 -10.89 12.30
C ARG A 191 9.16 -10.39 13.69
N GLU A 192 10.44 -10.15 13.94
CA GLU A 192 10.91 -9.57 15.20
C GLU A 192 10.29 -8.18 15.45
N LEU A 193 10.32 -7.30 14.45
CA LEU A 193 9.71 -5.97 14.53
C LEU A 193 8.23 -6.00 14.90
N PHE A 194 7.46 -6.94 14.34
CA PHE A 194 6.02 -7.06 14.57
C PHE A 194 5.68 -7.74 15.90
N THR A 195 6.64 -8.42 16.53
CA THR A 195 6.50 -8.96 17.89
C THR A 195 6.78 -7.91 18.97
N ASP A 196 7.74 -7.00 18.73
CA ASP A 196 8.11 -5.97 19.69
C ASP A 196 8.25 -4.58 19.04
N TRP A 197 7.21 -3.77 19.21
CA TRP A 197 7.20 -2.37 18.78
C TRP A 197 8.10 -1.47 19.62
N SER A 198 8.70 -1.98 20.70
CA SER A 198 9.54 -1.17 21.59
C SER A 198 10.76 -0.58 20.87
N MET A 199 11.20 -1.29 19.82
CA MET A 199 12.30 -0.94 18.92
C MET A 199 12.03 0.29 18.05
N VAL A 200 10.76 0.67 17.85
CA VAL A 200 10.39 1.80 17.01
C VAL A 200 10.46 3.10 17.80
N ARG A 201 11.23 4.06 17.29
CA ARG A 201 11.30 5.41 17.84
C ARG A 201 10.20 6.29 17.26
N THR A 202 9.47 6.98 18.15
CA THR A 202 8.32 7.85 17.83
C THR A 202 8.57 9.32 18.15
N ASP A 203 9.79 9.67 18.54
CA ASP A 203 10.20 10.93 19.14
C ASP A 203 10.94 11.86 18.16
N ALA A 204 10.49 11.87 16.90
CA ALA A 204 11.09 12.64 15.81
C ALA A 204 10.80 14.15 15.86
N LEU A 205 9.70 14.56 16.49
CA LEU A 205 9.25 15.96 16.54
C LEU A 205 9.81 16.67 17.77
N LEU A 206 11.07 17.08 17.71
CA LEU A 206 11.69 17.93 18.73
C LEU A 206 11.60 19.40 18.32
N ARG A 207 10.93 20.23 19.14
CA ARG A 207 10.78 21.66 18.85
C ARG A 207 12.07 22.42 19.14
N VAL A 208 12.48 23.27 18.22
CA VAL A 208 13.61 24.18 18.41
C VAL A 208 13.17 25.49 19.07
N GLY A 209 14.11 26.22 19.67
CA GLY A 209 13.85 27.52 20.28
C GLY A 209 13.37 28.57 19.25
N PRO A 210 12.66 29.64 19.67
CA PRO A 210 12.05 30.60 18.76
C PRO A 210 13.05 31.31 17.84
N THR A 211 14.25 31.62 18.36
CA THR A 211 15.33 32.24 17.59
C THR A 211 15.83 31.32 16.48
N GLU A 212 15.98 30.03 16.78
CA GLU A 212 16.42 29.02 15.82
C GLU A 212 15.35 28.73 14.76
N ALA A 213 14.09 28.70 15.19
CA ALA A 213 12.96 28.52 14.28
C ALA A 213 12.86 29.66 13.27
N LEU A 214 13.11 30.90 13.69
CA LEU A 214 13.13 32.05 12.78
C LEU A 214 14.30 31.98 11.79
N ARG A 215 15.48 31.55 12.26
CA ARG A 215 16.69 31.42 11.45
C ARG A 215 16.55 30.34 10.37
N THR A 216 16.09 29.16 10.75
CA THR A 216 15.96 27.99 9.86
C THR A 216 14.63 27.97 9.10
N ARG A 217 13.68 28.83 9.48
CA ARG A 217 12.28 28.81 9.02
C ARG A 217 11.61 27.44 9.23
N ALA A 218 12.01 26.73 10.27
CA ALA A 218 11.53 25.40 10.62
C ALA A 218 11.29 25.29 12.13
N VAL A 219 10.18 24.68 12.54
CA VAL A 219 9.80 24.59 13.97
C VAL A 219 10.42 23.36 14.66
N TYR A 220 10.83 22.35 13.89
CA TYR A 220 11.38 21.10 14.41
C TYR A 220 12.84 20.90 14.01
N ASP A 221 13.57 20.18 14.87
CA ASP A 221 14.99 19.86 14.67
C ASP A 221 15.17 18.77 13.58
N PRO A 222 15.83 19.10 12.45
CA PRO A 222 16.10 18.12 11.40
C PRO A 222 17.08 17.02 11.83
N GLN A 223 17.99 17.29 12.77
CA GLN A 223 18.95 16.29 13.25
C GLN A 223 18.21 15.20 14.03
N ARG A 224 17.28 15.58 14.91
CA ARG A 224 16.44 14.63 15.62
C ARG A 224 15.61 13.76 14.68
N LEU A 225 15.06 14.35 13.62
CA LEU A 225 14.35 13.59 12.59
C LEU A 225 15.27 12.56 11.91
N ALA A 226 16.48 12.98 11.53
CA ALA A 226 17.46 12.10 10.90
C ALA A 226 17.91 10.96 11.83
N GLU A 227 18.11 11.21 13.12
CA GLU A 227 18.43 10.18 14.13
C GLU A 227 17.34 9.12 14.24
N VAL A 228 16.07 9.55 14.30
CA VAL A 228 14.93 8.63 14.41
C VAL A 228 14.77 7.82 13.13
N ILE A 229 14.94 8.44 11.96
CA ILE A 229 14.93 7.72 10.68
C ILE A 229 16.10 6.73 10.61
N ALA A 230 17.32 7.12 10.99
CA ALA A 230 18.48 6.25 10.96
C ALA A 230 18.28 5.03 11.88
N HIS A 231 17.75 5.25 13.08
CA HIS A 231 17.39 4.17 14.02
C HIS A 231 16.32 3.24 13.43
N ASN A 232 15.24 3.79 12.87
CA ASN A 232 14.12 3.01 12.38
C ASN A 232 14.39 2.32 11.03
N ASN A 233 15.22 2.91 10.16
CA ASN A 233 15.42 2.43 8.78
C ASN A 233 16.78 1.77 8.55
N GLY A 234 17.74 1.96 9.46
CA GLY A 234 19.12 1.55 9.26
C GLY A 234 19.87 2.42 8.26
N ASP A 235 21.12 2.05 8.01
CA ASP A 235 22.02 2.74 7.08
C ASP A 235 22.19 1.92 5.80
N TYR A 236 21.30 2.14 4.83
CA TYR A 236 21.31 1.44 3.55
C TYR A 236 21.09 2.42 2.39
N THR A 237 21.66 2.10 1.24
CA THR A 237 21.25 2.65 -0.06
C THR A 237 20.00 1.94 -0.59
N PHE A 238 19.37 2.51 -1.62
CA PHE A 238 18.26 1.84 -2.31
C PHE A 238 18.66 0.48 -2.89
N ALA A 239 19.87 0.36 -3.45
CA ALA A 239 20.38 -0.89 -3.98
C ALA A 239 20.60 -1.93 -2.87
N GLN A 240 21.27 -1.54 -1.78
CA GLN A 240 21.55 -2.43 -0.65
C GLN A 240 20.26 -2.95 0.01
N ALA A 241 19.27 -2.08 0.21
CA ALA A 241 18.00 -2.47 0.79
C ALA A 241 17.23 -3.45 -0.13
N PHE A 242 17.27 -3.21 -1.45
CA PHE A 242 16.64 -4.11 -2.41
C PHE A 242 17.32 -5.47 -2.48
N GLU A 243 18.66 -5.51 -2.48
CA GLU A 243 19.42 -6.76 -2.46
C GLU A 243 19.15 -7.58 -1.19
N ARG A 244 19.05 -6.90 -0.03
CA ARG A 244 18.77 -7.54 1.25
C ARG A 244 17.37 -8.14 1.35
N SER A 245 16.34 -7.39 0.94
CA SER A 245 14.94 -7.76 1.21
C SER A 245 14.15 -8.25 -0.01
N GLY A 246 14.64 -7.99 -1.22
CA GLY A 246 13.88 -8.16 -2.47
C GLY A 246 12.74 -7.15 -2.64
N ARG A 247 12.57 -6.19 -1.73
CA ARG A 247 11.46 -5.21 -1.74
C ARG A 247 11.91 -3.91 -2.41
N ALA A 248 11.27 -3.58 -3.53
CA ALA A 248 11.48 -2.35 -4.26
C ALA A 248 10.74 -1.18 -3.59
N VAL A 249 11.47 -0.38 -2.79
CA VAL A 249 10.93 0.86 -2.20
C VAL A 249 11.03 2.04 -3.16
N ASN A 250 9.98 2.85 -3.20
CA ASN A 250 9.85 4.06 -4.01
C ASN A 250 9.53 5.25 -3.10
N VAL A 251 10.37 6.27 -3.12
CA VAL A 251 10.22 7.48 -2.29
C VAL A 251 9.93 8.68 -3.17
N SER A 252 8.84 9.40 -2.89
CA SER A 252 8.46 10.59 -3.64
C SER A 252 9.03 11.86 -3.01
N ILE A 253 9.66 12.72 -3.82
CA ILE A 253 10.23 13.99 -3.37
C ILE A 253 9.88 15.13 -4.33
N SER A 254 9.74 16.34 -3.79
CA SER A 254 9.47 17.54 -4.57
C SER A 254 10.67 18.49 -4.53
N PRO A 255 11.10 19.05 -5.67
CA PRO A 255 12.19 20.01 -5.70
C PRO A 255 11.72 21.37 -5.16
N THR A 256 12.61 22.10 -4.50
CA THR A 256 12.35 23.50 -4.08
C THR A 256 12.19 24.43 -5.29
N ARG A 257 12.98 24.23 -6.36
CA ARG A 257 12.94 25.04 -7.59
C ARG A 257 11.61 24.91 -8.34
N LYS A 258 11.11 26.01 -8.90
CA LYS A 258 9.78 26.09 -9.56
C LYS A 258 9.70 25.32 -10.90
N ARG A 259 10.81 25.19 -11.63
CA ARG A 259 10.83 24.58 -12.98
C ARG A 259 11.08 23.07 -12.98
N GLN A 260 11.39 22.46 -11.84
CA GLN A 260 11.67 21.03 -11.77
C GLN A 260 10.42 20.24 -11.40
N LYS A 261 10.32 19.03 -11.95
CA LYS A 261 9.23 18.09 -11.68
C LYS A 261 9.55 17.23 -10.45
N PRO A 262 8.54 16.76 -9.70
CA PRO A 262 8.72 15.77 -8.65
C PRO A 262 9.47 14.53 -9.15
N ARG A 263 10.24 13.91 -8.26
CA ARG A 263 11.02 12.71 -8.55
C ARG A 263 10.57 11.55 -7.66
N VAL A 264 10.84 10.35 -8.17
CA VAL A 264 10.71 9.11 -7.41
C VAL A 264 12.07 8.48 -7.36
N LEU A 265 12.55 8.27 -6.15
CA LEU A 265 13.81 7.61 -5.85
C LEU A 265 13.54 6.14 -5.60
N ASN A 266 14.38 5.27 -6.17
CA ASN A 266 14.34 3.82 -5.96
C ASN A 266 15.65 3.17 -6.46
N HIS A 267 15.77 1.85 -6.30
CA HIS A 267 16.94 1.08 -6.72
C HIS A 267 17.23 1.13 -8.23
N LEU A 268 16.25 1.45 -9.08
CA LEU A 268 16.43 1.54 -10.53
C LEU A 268 16.90 2.92 -10.99
N THR A 269 16.44 3.97 -10.30
CA THR A 269 16.65 5.37 -10.71
C THR A 269 17.77 6.05 -9.95
N THR A 270 17.99 5.65 -8.69
CA THR A 270 18.97 6.22 -7.77
C THR A 270 19.49 5.14 -6.81
N PRO A 271 20.18 4.11 -7.31
CA PRO A 271 20.63 2.96 -6.51
C PRO A 271 21.51 3.35 -5.32
N GLU A 272 22.42 4.31 -5.53
CA GLU A 272 23.42 4.72 -4.55
C GLU A 272 22.92 5.73 -3.52
N VAL A 273 21.71 6.28 -3.70
CA VAL A 273 21.15 7.25 -2.75
C VAL A 273 20.76 6.53 -1.45
N THR A 274 21.09 7.13 -0.30
CA THR A 274 20.78 6.57 1.01
C THR A 274 19.28 6.68 1.31
N LEU A 275 18.71 5.61 1.89
CA LEU A 275 17.32 5.61 2.32
C LEU A 275 17.06 6.67 3.39
N LEU A 276 18.04 6.93 4.26
CA LEU A 276 18.00 7.97 5.27
C LEU A 276 17.77 9.35 4.63
N SER A 277 18.62 9.77 3.69
CA SER A 277 18.50 11.09 3.08
C SER A 277 17.22 11.22 2.25
N ALA A 278 16.80 10.15 1.57
CA ALA A 278 15.55 10.09 0.83
C ALA A 278 14.32 10.25 1.74
N ALA A 279 14.28 9.54 2.87
CA ALA A 279 13.19 9.63 3.85
C ALA A 279 13.16 11.00 4.55
N VAL A 280 14.32 11.57 4.91
CA VAL A 280 14.41 12.93 5.46
C VAL A 280 13.88 13.95 4.46
N ALA A 281 14.32 13.90 3.20
CA ALA A 281 13.85 14.80 2.15
C ALA A 281 12.34 14.66 1.90
N SER A 282 11.84 13.43 1.86
CA SER A 282 10.42 13.13 1.70
C SER A 282 9.57 13.58 2.90
N SER A 283 10.14 13.73 4.09
CA SER A 283 9.46 14.22 5.30
C SER A 283 9.76 15.70 5.62
N SER A 284 10.50 16.39 4.75
CA SER A 284 10.86 17.79 4.92
C SER A 284 9.71 18.71 4.50
N VAL A 285 8.70 18.81 5.37
CA VAL A 285 7.52 19.68 5.18
C VAL A 285 7.92 21.14 5.38
N PRO A 286 7.75 22.03 4.38
CA PRO A 286 7.94 23.47 4.49
C PRO A 286 7.31 24.07 5.75
N GLY A 287 8.13 24.77 6.54
CA GLY A 287 7.73 25.37 7.82
C GLY A 287 7.87 24.43 9.03
N ALA A 288 7.81 23.11 8.83
CA ALA A 288 8.05 22.14 9.90
C ALA A 288 9.53 21.78 9.98
N PHE A 289 10.14 21.44 8.84
CA PHE A 289 11.55 21.07 8.68
C PHE A 289 12.19 21.87 7.53
N PRO A 290 13.51 22.13 7.58
CA PRO A 290 14.20 22.76 6.47
C PRO A 290 14.29 21.80 5.26
N PRO A 291 14.42 22.31 4.02
CA PRO A 291 14.68 21.48 2.85
C PRO A 291 15.97 20.66 3.02
N ALA A 292 15.95 19.41 2.55
CA ALA A 292 17.05 18.48 2.71
C ALA A 292 17.84 18.27 1.42
N THR A 293 19.11 17.91 1.58
CA THR A 293 19.99 17.46 0.49
C THR A 293 20.00 15.93 0.48
N LEU A 294 20.00 15.32 -0.71
CA LEU A 294 20.14 13.88 -0.85
C LEU A 294 21.61 13.48 -0.71
N MET A 295 21.87 12.29 -0.20
CA MET A 295 23.22 11.74 -0.04
C MET A 295 23.32 10.47 -0.87
N GLU A 296 24.42 10.31 -1.61
CA GLU A 296 24.79 9.07 -2.29
C GLU A 296 26.04 8.45 -1.67
N ARG A 297 26.04 7.13 -1.57
CA ARG A 297 27.15 6.33 -1.06
C ARG A 297 28.09 6.01 -2.22
N LEU A 298 29.36 6.39 -2.08
CA LEU A 298 30.40 6.01 -3.03
C LEU A 298 30.86 4.57 -2.79
N PRO A 299 31.51 3.92 -3.78
CA PRO A 299 32.06 2.56 -3.61
C PRO A 299 33.08 2.43 -2.48
N ASP A 300 33.69 3.53 -2.04
CA ASP A 300 34.62 3.57 -0.91
C ASP A 300 33.92 3.70 0.46
N GLY A 301 32.58 3.70 0.48
CA GLY A 301 31.76 3.78 1.68
C GLY A 301 31.48 5.20 2.17
N ARG A 302 31.99 6.25 1.52
CA ARG A 302 31.72 7.64 1.93
C ARG A 302 30.40 8.15 1.36
N ASP A 303 29.66 8.89 2.18
CA ASP A 303 28.45 9.61 1.75
C ASP A 303 28.79 11.00 1.23
N VAL A 304 28.38 11.29 0.00
CA VAL A 304 28.55 12.61 -0.65
C VAL A 304 27.20 13.18 -1.09
N PRO A 305 27.06 14.52 -1.20
CA PRO A 305 25.80 15.12 -1.64
C PRO A 305 25.44 14.73 -3.08
N TYR A 306 24.27 14.12 -3.25
CA TYR A 306 23.67 13.87 -4.55
C TYR A 306 22.93 15.12 -5.06
N MET A 307 23.36 15.64 -6.22
CA MET A 307 22.88 16.90 -6.78
C MET A 307 23.01 18.08 -5.79
N PRO A 308 24.24 18.48 -5.41
CA PRO A 308 24.49 19.45 -4.33
C PRO A 308 23.85 20.83 -4.53
N THR A 309 23.48 21.17 -5.76
CA THR A 309 22.82 22.44 -6.08
C THR A 309 21.31 22.41 -5.84
N GLU A 310 20.75 21.25 -5.51
CA GLU A 310 19.32 21.00 -5.39
C GLU A 310 18.93 20.69 -3.95
N LEU A 311 17.80 21.28 -3.53
CA LEU A 311 17.18 21.02 -2.25
C LEU A 311 15.80 20.44 -2.46
N TRP A 312 15.46 19.48 -1.62
CA TRP A 312 14.25 18.67 -1.72
C TRP A 312 13.36 18.89 -0.51
N ILE A 313 12.06 18.83 -0.77
CA ILE A 313 10.99 18.93 0.23
C ILE A 313 10.03 17.75 0.02
N ASP A 314 9.09 17.63 0.94
CA ASP A 314 8.10 16.57 0.98
C ASP A 314 7.43 16.33 -0.39
N GLY A 315 7.40 15.05 -0.81
CA GLY A 315 6.84 14.60 -2.09
C GLY A 315 5.37 14.97 -2.29
N SER A 316 4.64 15.22 -1.20
CA SER A 316 3.22 15.58 -1.18
C SER A 316 2.89 16.99 -1.71
N PHE A 317 3.89 17.86 -1.90
CA PHE A 317 3.66 19.28 -2.25
C PHE A 317 3.41 19.60 -3.73
N LYS A 318 4.02 18.86 -4.66
CA LYS A 318 4.06 19.26 -6.08
C LYS A 318 3.63 18.19 -7.09
N GLY A 319 3.04 17.08 -6.65
CA GLY A 319 2.53 16.08 -7.59
C GLY A 319 1.61 15.04 -6.96
N ASP A 320 0.74 14.48 -7.82
CA ASP A 320 0.02 13.24 -7.54
C ASP A 320 1.00 12.12 -7.20
N LEU A 321 0.52 11.10 -6.47
CA LEU A 321 1.25 9.86 -6.27
C LEU A 321 1.85 9.40 -7.60
N PRO A 322 3.10 8.93 -7.60
CA PRO A 322 3.77 8.57 -8.84
C PRO A 322 3.30 7.21 -9.37
N MET A 323 2.01 6.87 -9.27
CA MET A 323 1.43 5.61 -9.76
C MET A 323 1.85 5.36 -11.20
N ARG A 324 1.71 6.33 -12.10
CA ARG A 324 2.17 6.21 -13.50
C ARG A 324 3.67 5.96 -13.66
N ARG A 325 4.50 6.43 -12.73
CA ARG A 325 5.95 6.20 -12.78
C ARG A 325 6.29 4.83 -12.18
N ILE A 326 5.67 4.46 -11.07
CA ILE A 326 5.80 3.14 -10.44
C ILE A 326 5.32 2.06 -11.41
N SER A 327 4.18 2.26 -12.08
CA SER A 327 3.67 1.37 -13.13
C SER A 327 4.71 1.10 -14.21
N ARG A 328 5.38 2.15 -14.69
CA ARG A 328 6.40 2.02 -15.74
C ARG A 328 7.69 1.38 -15.27
N LEU A 329 8.11 1.66 -14.03
CA LEU A 329 9.38 1.17 -13.50
C LEU A 329 9.27 -0.29 -13.03
N HIS A 330 8.15 -0.65 -12.42
CA HIS A 330 7.98 -1.94 -11.72
C HIS A 330 6.90 -2.83 -12.34
N ASN A 331 6.35 -2.46 -13.49
CA ASN A 331 5.24 -3.16 -14.14
C ASN A 331 4.00 -3.33 -13.23
N VAL A 332 3.67 -2.27 -12.48
CA VAL A 332 2.56 -2.26 -11.53
C VAL A 332 1.29 -1.75 -12.20
N ASN A 333 0.20 -2.49 -12.04
CA ASN A 333 -1.13 -2.12 -12.55
C ASN A 333 -2.24 -2.26 -11.50
N HIS A 334 -1.91 -2.74 -10.30
CA HIS A 334 -2.82 -2.88 -9.17
C HIS A 334 -2.24 -2.17 -7.94
N PHE A 335 -3.06 -1.41 -7.23
CA PHE A 335 -2.62 -0.54 -6.15
C PHE A 335 -3.45 -0.76 -4.88
N ILE A 336 -2.75 -1.16 -3.81
CA ILE A 336 -3.27 -1.15 -2.45
C ILE A 336 -2.80 0.14 -1.80
N VAL A 337 -3.72 1.00 -1.39
CA VAL A 337 -3.42 2.32 -0.84
C VAL A 337 -3.78 2.35 0.63
N SER A 338 -2.79 2.54 1.49
CA SER A 338 -3.01 2.88 2.89
C SER A 338 -3.07 4.39 3.02
N GLN A 339 -4.25 4.93 3.27
CA GLN A 339 -4.50 6.36 3.31
C GLN A 339 -4.96 6.82 4.68
N VAL A 340 -4.06 7.53 5.36
CA VAL A 340 -4.29 8.11 6.70
C VAL A 340 -4.81 9.54 6.65
N ASN A 341 -4.84 10.12 5.45
CA ASN A 341 -5.25 11.49 5.26
C ASN A 341 -6.76 11.68 5.53
N PRO A 342 -7.14 12.57 6.48
CA PRO A 342 -8.49 12.62 7.02
C PRO A 342 -9.55 13.19 6.06
N HIS A 343 -9.14 13.91 5.00
CA HIS A 343 -10.06 14.54 4.07
C HIS A 343 -10.75 13.57 3.11
N VAL A 344 -10.22 12.36 2.89
CA VAL A 344 -10.83 11.33 2.00
C VAL A 344 -11.74 10.36 2.75
N ALA A 345 -11.55 10.22 4.06
CA ALA A 345 -12.33 9.32 4.90
C ALA A 345 -13.86 9.58 4.99
N PRO A 346 -14.44 10.80 4.76
CA PRO A 346 -15.87 10.97 5.02
C PRO A 346 -16.78 10.52 3.88
N VAL A 347 -16.28 10.23 2.67
CA VAL A 347 -17.18 10.10 1.49
C VAL A 347 -17.71 8.69 1.23
N ARG A 348 -17.02 7.61 1.62
CA ARG A 348 -17.53 6.23 1.39
C ARG A 348 -18.41 5.67 2.52
N ARG A 349 -18.46 6.28 3.71
CA ARG A 349 -19.41 5.83 4.76
C ARG A 349 -20.86 6.13 4.40
N VAL A 350 -21.10 7.03 3.46
CA VAL A 350 -22.43 7.43 3.02
C VAL A 350 -23.00 6.48 1.96
N THR A 351 -22.19 5.69 1.26
CA THR A 351 -22.67 4.70 0.28
C THR A 351 -22.95 3.32 0.88
N ARG A 352 -22.64 3.09 2.17
CA ARG A 352 -22.88 1.80 2.86
C ARG A 352 -24.30 1.60 3.40
N ARG A 353 -25.22 2.54 3.17
CA ARG A 353 -26.64 2.37 3.53
C ARG A 353 -27.51 2.70 2.32
N ARG A 354 -28.30 1.73 1.85
CA ARG A 354 -29.38 2.01 0.90
C ARG A 354 -30.43 2.88 1.61
N GLY A 355 -30.69 4.08 1.09
CA GLY A 355 -31.69 5.02 1.61
C GLY A 355 -31.52 6.45 1.10
N VAL A 356 -32.59 7.26 1.20
CA VAL A 356 -32.64 8.66 0.72
C VAL A 356 -31.80 9.60 1.60
N LEU A 357 -31.73 9.35 2.90
CA LEU A 357 -30.97 10.14 3.88
C LEU A 357 -29.44 10.14 3.62
N PRO A 358 -28.78 9.00 3.37
CA PRO A 358 -27.39 8.96 2.95
C PRO A 358 -27.13 9.69 1.62
N PHE A 359 -27.99 9.56 0.61
CA PHE A 359 -27.84 10.29 -0.66
C PHE A 359 -27.83 11.82 -0.45
N VAL A 360 -28.72 12.34 0.40
CA VAL A 360 -28.78 13.77 0.76
C VAL A 360 -27.55 14.20 1.56
N ALA A 361 -27.07 13.38 2.51
CA ALA A 361 -25.82 13.64 3.23
C ALA A 361 -24.61 13.65 2.28
N GLY A 362 -24.60 12.76 1.28
CA GLY A 362 -23.58 12.70 0.23
C GLY A 362 -23.54 13.99 -0.56
N MET A 363 -24.68 14.49 -1.03
CA MET A 363 -24.77 15.78 -1.73
C MET A 363 -24.35 16.96 -0.86
N ALA A 364 -24.73 16.99 0.43
CA ALA A 364 -24.31 18.06 1.34
C ALA A 364 -22.78 18.10 1.50
N THR A 365 -22.12 16.94 1.54
CA THR A 365 -20.65 16.86 1.63
C THR A 365 -19.94 17.25 0.35
N THR A 366 -20.48 16.94 -0.83
CA THR A 366 -19.93 17.40 -2.12
C THR A 366 -20.10 18.90 -2.32
N THR A 367 -21.26 19.47 -1.94
CA THR A 367 -21.47 20.93 -2.00
C THR A 367 -20.57 21.68 -1.02
N ALA A 368 -20.39 21.16 0.20
CA ALA A 368 -19.44 21.74 1.16
C ALA A 368 -17.99 21.68 0.67
N ARG A 369 -17.59 20.59 -0.02
CA ARG A 369 -16.28 20.47 -0.66
C ARG A 369 -16.06 21.49 -1.76
N VAL A 370 -17.01 21.65 -2.68
CA VAL A 370 -16.92 22.61 -3.79
C VAL A 370 -16.89 24.04 -3.24
N GLN A 371 -17.67 24.33 -2.19
CA GLN A 371 -17.65 25.63 -1.54
C GLN A 371 -16.32 25.88 -0.81
N LEU A 372 -15.77 24.88 -0.12
CA LEU A 372 -14.52 25.00 0.63
C LEU A 372 -13.30 25.12 -0.28
N THR A 373 -13.23 24.36 -1.37
CA THR A 373 -12.14 24.49 -2.36
C THR A 373 -12.22 25.83 -3.08
N HIS A 374 -13.43 26.33 -3.38
CA HIS A 374 -13.62 27.65 -3.98
C HIS A 374 -13.25 28.79 -3.00
N GLN A 375 -13.62 28.69 -1.73
CA GLN A 375 -13.25 29.66 -0.69
C GLN A 375 -11.74 29.64 -0.41
N LEU A 376 -11.12 28.46 -0.37
CA LEU A 376 -9.66 28.32 -0.27
C LEU A 376 -8.95 28.86 -1.51
N HIS A 377 -9.53 28.73 -2.71
CA HIS A 377 -8.99 29.31 -3.94
C HIS A 377 -9.01 30.85 -3.92
N ILE A 378 -10.11 31.46 -3.43
CA ILE A 378 -10.22 32.91 -3.25
C ILE A 378 -9.30 33.40 -2.13
N ALA A 379 -9.20 32.68 -1.02
CA ALA A 379 -8.25 32.99 0.05
C ALA A 379 -6.80 32.87 -0.46
N LYS A 380 -6.50 31.88 -1.31
CA LYS A 380 -5.20 31.69 -1.96
C LYS A 380 -4.84 32.85 -2.87
N SER A 381 -5.77 33.41 -3.64
CA SER A 381 -5.51 34.55 -4.52
C SER A 381 -5.30 35.86 -3.74
N LEU A 382 -5.97 36.03 -2.59
CA LEU A 382 -5.86 37.22 -1.73
C LEU A 382 -4.61 37.21 -0.82
N LEU A 383 -4.09 36.04 -0.44
CA LEU A 383 -3.01 35.90 0.54
C LEU A 383 -1.63 35.60 -0.07
N GLN A 384 -1.48 35.61 -1.40
CA GLN A 384 -0.23 35.33 -2.13
C GLN A 384 0.99 36.15 -1.67
N GLN A 385 0.79 37.31 -1.04
CA GLN A 385 1.86 38.18 -0.53
C GLN A 385 2.02 38.17 1.00
N THR A 386 1.32 37.26 1.71
CA THR A 386 1.36 37.19 3.18
C THR A 386 2.13 35.96 3.68
N PRO A 387 2.73 36.00 4.88
CA PRO A 387 3.44 34.86 5.48
C PRO A 387 2.54 33.63 5.76
N LEU A 388 1.22 33.78 5.63
CA LEU A 388 0.23 32.70 5.80
C LEU A 388 0.02 31.87 4.52
N TYR A 389 0.60 32.27 3.38
CA TYR A 389 0.48 31.52 2.12
C TYR A 389 1.02 30.09 2.24
N THR A 390 2.20 29.90 2.84
CA THR A 390 2.85 28.58 2.97
C THR A 390 2.03 27.56 3.77
N PRO A 391 1.48 27.88 4.96
CA PRO A 391 0.61 26.94 5.68
C PRO A 391 -0.75 26.70 5.00
N LEU A 392 -1.30 27.67 4.27
CA LEU A 392 -2.53 27.49 3.47
C LEU A 392 -2.30 26.63 2.22
N ASP A 393 -1.17 26.81 1.53
CA ASP A 393 -0.78 25.99 0.38
C ASP A 393 -0.49 24.54 0.82
N LEU A 394 0.11 24.35 2.01
CA LEU A 394 0.27 23.04 2.66
C LEU A 394 -1.07 22.39 2.99
N ALA A 395 -2.00 23.13 3.60
CA ALA A 395 -3.33 22.60 3.93
C ALA A 395 -4.12 22.22 2.66
N HIS A 396 -4.02 23.05 1.60
CA HIS A 396 -4.67 22.81 0.32
C HIS A 396 -4.02 21.64 -0.45
N SER A 397 -2.68 21.58 -0.53
CA SER A 397 -1.97 20.50 -1.22
C SER A 397 -2.14 19.16 -0.52
N LEU A 398 -2.36 19.15 0.81
CA LEU A 398 -2.78 17.94 1.54
C LEU A 398 -4.24 17.61 1.27
N ALA A 399 -5.13 18.60 1.22
CA ALA A 399 -6.57 18.42 1.02
C ALA A 399 -6.99 18.04 -0.40
N ASP A 400 -6.21 18.39 -1.43
CA ASP A 400 -6.51 18.09 -2.83
C ASP A 400 -6.06 16.68 -3.25
N GLN A 401 -5.45 15.92 -2.32
CA GLN A 401 -4.89 14.62 -2.65
C GLN A 401 -5.98 13.55 -2.77
N THR A 402 -6.33 13.23 -4.00
CA THR A 402 -7.20 12.09 -4.36
C THR A 402 -6.34 10.81 -4.45
N TYR A 403 -5.91 10.28 -3.30
CA TYR A 403 -5.40 8.91 -3.29
C TYR A 403 -6.59 7.97 -3.48
N SER A 404 -6.64 7.26 -4.61
CA SER A 404 -7.53 6.11 -4.76
C SER A 404 -6.82 5.08 -5.62
N GLY A 405 -6.67 3.88 -5.07
CA GLY A 405 -6.23 2.70 -5.79
C GLY A 405 -7.37 1.72 -5.97
N ASP A 406 -7.03 0.50 -6.39
CA ASP A 406 -7.96 -0.61 -6.51
C ASP A 406 -8.54 -1.00 -5.14
N ILE A 407 -7.70 -0.90 -4.10
CA ILE A 407 -8.06 -1.19 -2.71
C ILE A 407 -7.54 -0.07 -1.80
N ASP A 408 -8.47 0.68 -1.21
CA ASP A 408 -8.16 1.76 -0.27
C ASP A 408 -8.42 1.31 1.18
N ILE A 409 -7.41 1.48 2.04
CA ILE A 409 -7.42 1.14 3.46
C ILE A 409 -7.34 2.44 4.25
N HIS A 410 -8.36 2.72 5.06
CA HIS A 410 -8.48 3.96 5.81
C HIS A 410 -8.67 3.70 7.31
N PRO A 411 -8.10 4.54 8.20
CA PRO A 411 -8.36 4.46 9.63
C PRO A 411 -9.81 4.83 9.96
N ARG A 412 -10.38 4.26 11.02
CA ARG A 412 -11.61 4.79 11.62
C ARG A 412 -11.26 6.08 12.36
N LEU A 413 -11.42 7.22 11.69
CA LEU A 413 -11.16 8.52 12.29
C LEU A 413 -12.02 8.72 13.56
N ARG A 414 -11.35 8.95 14.69
CA ARG A 414 -11.97 9.43 15.93
C ARG A 414 -11.96 10.96 15.95
N ALA A 415 -13.04 11.58 16.44
CA ALA A 415 -13.09 13.02 16.62
C ALA A 415 -11.91 13.49 17.50
N GLY A 416 -11.17 14.50 17.06
CA GLY A 416 -10.00 15.03 17.77
C GLY A 416 -8.64 14.43 17.39
N ALA A 417 -8.58 13.34 16.60
CA ALA A 417 -7.32 12.75 16.15
C ALA A 417 -6.46 13.69 15.29
N LEU A 418 -7.07 14.64 14.58
CA LEU A 418 -6.37 15.66 13.79
C LEU A 418 -5.56 16.66 14.65
N LEU A 419 -5.98 16.93 15.89
CA LEU A 419 -5.33 17.93 16.73
C LEU A 419 -3.97 17.46 17.26
N ARG A 420 -3.70 16.14 17.20
CA ARG A 420 -2.46 15.49 17.67
C ARG A 420 -1.56 14.97 16.55
N THR A 421 -1.86 15.33 15.30
CA THR A 421 -1.12 14.80 14.13
C THR A 421 0.32 15.33 14.04
N PHE A 422 0.65 16.44 14.70
CA PHE A 422 2.00 17.06 14.74
C PHE A 422 2.67 16.98 16.13
N SER A 423 2.35 15.96 16.91
CA SER A 423 3.02 15.64 18.18
C SER A 423 3.62 14.24 18.16
N ASN A 424 4.67 14.03 18.95
CA ASN A 424 5.17 12.69 19.24
C ASN A 424 4.07 11.87 19.91
N ILE A 425 3.99 10.59 19.59
CA ILE A 425 2.98 9.68 20.14
C ILE A 425 3.57 8.82 21.25
N SER A 426 2.75 8.48 22.24
CA SER A 426 3.13 7.54 23.30
C SER A 426 3.21 6.10 22.76
N ARG A 427 3.75 5.18 23.57
CA ARG A 427 3.80 3.75 23.21
C ARG A 427 2.41 3.14 23.11
N GLU A 428 1.48 3.58 23.95
CA GLU A 428 0.08 3.16 23.93
C GLU A 428 -0.63 3.69 22.68
N GLU A 429 -0.39 4.94 22.29
CA GLU A 429 -0.91 5.52 21.05
C GLU A 429 -0.34 4.80 19.82
N LEU A 430 0.95 4.43 19.84
CA LEU A 430 1.58 3.61 18.79
C LEU A 430 0.86 2.27 18.64
N ALA A 431 0.72 1.50 19.72
CA ALA A 431 0.03 0.22 19.71
C ALA A 431 -1.43 0.36 19.22
N MET A 432 -2.11 1.44 19.60
CA MET A 432 -3.47 1.74 19.13
C MET A 432 -3.52 2.01 17.62
N HIS A 433 -2.61 2.80 17.08
CA HIS A 433 -2.56 3.09 15.64
C HIS A 433 -2.26 1.84 14.82
N ILE A 434 -1.36 1.00 15.30
CA ILE A 434 -1.03 -0.28 14.66
C ILE A 434 -2.25 -1.20 14.68
N LEU A 435 -2.89 -1.41 15.83
CA LEU A 435 -4.07 -2.27 15.92
C LEU A 435 -5.23 -1.76 15.06
N GLU A 436 -5.40 -0.44 14.95
CA GLU A 436 -6.38 0.16 14.04
C GLU A 436 -6.05 -0.10 12.56
N GLY A 437 -4.76 -0.10 12.19
CA GLY A 437 -4.24 -0.50 10.89
C GLY A 437 -4.58 -1.95 10.54
N GLU A 438 -4.34 -2.86 11.47
CA GLU A 438 -4.67 -4.27 11.32
C GLU A 438 -6.18 -4.46 11.14
N ARG A 439 -6.98 -3.90 12.06
CA ARG A 439 -8.46 -3.97 12.03
C ARG A 439 -9.10 -3.39 10.78
N SER A 440 -8.46 -2.39 10.18
CA SER A 440 -8.92 -1.79 8.93
C SER A 440 -8.55 -2.64 7.71
N THR A 441 -7.53 -3.48 7.85
CA THR A 441 -7.03 -4.37 6.79
C THR A 441 -7.73 -5.72 6.79
N TRP A 442 -8.05 -6.29 7.97
CA TRP A 442 -8.64 -7.63 8.07
C TRP A 442 -9.87 -7.87 7.17
N PRO A 443 -10.86 -6.96 7.08
CA PRO A 443 -12.02 -7.14 6.20
C PRO A 443 -11.69 -7.13 4.70
N LEU A 444 -10.49 -6.69 4.33
CA LEU A 444 -10.03 -6.57 2.95
C LEU A 444 -9.07 -7.71 2.57
N LEU A 445 -8.60 -8.52 3.52
CA LEU A 445 -7.60 -9.55 3.28
C LEU A 445 -8.06 -10.58 2.23
N ALA A 446 -9.32 -11.01 2.28
CA ALA A 446 -9.85 -11.93 1.28
C ALA A 446 -9.82 -11.33 -0.14
N ARG A 447 -10.27 -10.07 -0.28
CA ARG A 447 -10.23 -9.35 -1.56
C ARG A 447 -8.79 -9.18 -2.06
N ILE A 448 -7.87 -8.79 -1.18
CA ILE A 448 -6.45 -8.63 -1.53
C ILE A 448 -5.86 -9.99 -1.95
N ARG A 449 -6.19 -11.07 -1.25
CA ARG A 449 -5.73 -12.43 -1.58
C ARG A 449 -6.15 -12.82 -2.99
N ASP A 450 -7.43 -12.71 -3.29
CA ASP A 450 -7.97 -13.14 -4.58
C ASP A 450 -7.41 -12.29 -5.73
N GLN A 451 -7.36 -10.96 -5.57
CA GLN A 451 -6.87 -10.06 -6.62
C GLN A 451 -5.37 -10.17 -6.87
N THR A 452 -4.59 -10.65 -5.89
CA THR A 452 -3.13 -10.77 -6.02
C THR A 452 -2.66 -12.21 -6.26
N CYS A 453 -3.49 -13.23 -6.01
CA CYS A 453 -3.07 -14.63 -6.00
C CYS A 453 -2.39 -15.08 -7.30
N VAL A 454 -2.93 -14.67 -8.47
CA VAL A 454 -2.38 -15.04 -9.77
C VAL A 454 -0.99 -14.43 -9.97
N SER A 455 -0.82 -13.12 -9.73
CA SER A 455 0.49 -12.46 -9.84
C SER A 455 1.54 -13.11 -8.94
N ARG A 456 1.16 -13.42 -7.68
CA ARG A 456 2.03 -14.10 -6.72
C ARG A 456 2.40 -15.51 -7.16
N ALA A 457 1.46 -16.25 -7.75
CA ALA A 457 1.72 -17.59 -8.26
C ALA A 457 2.67 -17.58 -9.47
N LEU A 458 2.52 -16.60 -10.37
CA LEU A 458 3.45 -16.39 -11.49
C LEU A 458 4.86 -16.07 -10.98
N ASP A 459 4.99 -15.15 -10.02
CA ASP A 459 6.29 -14.80 -9.42
C ASP A 459 6.94 -16.01 -8.72
N LYS A 460 6.16 -16.79 -7.96
CA LYS A 460 6.64 -18.02 -7.31
C LYS A 460 7.12 -19.06 -8.33
N ALA A 461 6.40 -19.23 -9.43
CA ALA A 461 6.79 -20.13 -10.52
C ALA A 461 8.12 -19.68 -11.16
N ILE A 462 8.28 -18.38 -11.43
CA ILE A 462 9.52 -17.81 -11.98
C ILE A 462 10.71 -18.07 -11.03
N LEU A 463 10.56 -17.79 -9.74
CA LEU A 463 11.62 -17.98 -8.75
C LEU A 463 12.02 -19.47 -8.64
N SER A 464 11.04 -20.37 -8.60
CA SER A 464 11.30 -21.82 -8.56
C SER A 464 12.06 -22.31 -9.80
N LEU A 465 11.64 -21.88 -10.99
CA LEU A 465 12.28 -22.25 -12.25
C LEU A 465 13.71 -21.70 -12.36
N ARG A 466 13.95 -20.46 -11.89
CA ARG A 466 15.30 -19.88 -11.84
C ARG A 466 16.23 -20.64 -10.89
N ALA A 467 15.75 -21.02 -9.70
CA ALA A 467 16.51 -21.82 -8.76
C ALA A 467 16.91 -23.18 -9.35
N ARG A 468 15.96 -23.91 -9.95
CA ARG A 468 16.24 -25.18 -10.65
C ARG A 468 17.23 -25.04 -11.80
N GLY A 469 17.22 -23.90 -12.50
CA GLY A 469 18.16 -23.60 -13.58
C GLY A 469 19.58 -23.29 -13.08
N ALA A 470 19.70 -22.75 -11.87
CA ALA A 470 20.99 -22.50 -11.22
C ALA A 470 21.63 -23.80 -10.71
N ASP A 471 20.85 -24.72 -10.14
CA ASP A 471 21.34 -26.02 -9.63
C ASP A 471 21.83 -26.98 -10.74
N ARG A 472 21.47 -26.72 -11.99
CA ARG A 472 21.88 -27.52 -13.17
C ARG A 472 23.10 -26.97 -13.90
N ARG A 473 23.63 -25.82 -13.48
CA ARG A 473 24.89 -25.23 -13.98
C ARG A 473 26.00 -25.49 -12.98
#